data_AF-A0A7S2SH29-F1
#
_entry.id   AF-A0A7S2SH29-F1
#
_cell.length_a   1.000
_cell.length_b   1.000
_cell.length_c   1.000
_cell.angle_alpha   90.00
_cell.angle_beta   90.00
_cell.angle_gamma   90.00
#
_symmetry.space_group_name_H-M   'P 1'
#
loop_
_entity.id
_entity.type
_entity.pdbx_description
1 polymer ?
#
loop_
_entity_poly.entity_id
_entity_poly.type
_entity_poly.pdbx_seq_one_letter_code
_entity_poly.pdbx_strand_id
1 'polypeptide(L)'
;FVLDTEIVPVERPGMSDERILSFQALSARKRKDVTAENATVAVKVFAFDLLFLDGASLIDLPFQERRRQLIRNFVRDPASFDLAESRDFTPSMAARSDGGGEPSDPSMA
;
A
#
# COMPACT_ATOMS: atom_id res chain seq x y z
N PHE A 1 15.31 7.69 5.54
CA PHE A 1 13.87 7.43 5.67
C PHE A 1 13.65 6.11 6.41
N VAL A 2 12.42 5.82 6.84
CA VAL A 2 11.99 4.51 7.35
C VAL A 2 10.74 4.09 6.57
N LEU A 3 10.85 3.01 5.80
CA LEU A 3 9.76 2.43 5.00
C LEU A 3 9.22 1.17 5.67
N ASP A 4 7.91 0.95 5.51
CA ASP A 4 7.31 -0.36 5.76
C ASP A 4 6.97 -1.03 4.42
N THR A 5 7.43 -2.27 4.26
CA THR A 5 7.48 -2.94 2.96
C THR A 5 7.36 -4.45 3.09
N GLU A 6 6.85 -5.10 2.04
CA GLU A 6 6.92 -6.56 1.89
C GLU A 6 7.96 -6.96 0.84
N ILE A 7 8.76 -7.99 1.13
CA ILE A 7 9.71 -8.57 0.18
C ILE A 7 9.05 -9.78 -0.46
N VAL A 8 8.77 -9.70 -1.75
CA VAL A 8 8.02 -10.72 -2.48
C VAL A 8 8.93 -11.41 -3.49
N PRO A 9 9.02 -12.76 -3.50
CA PRO A 9 9.78 -13.48 -4.51
C PRO A 9 9.10 -13.34 -5.88
N VAL A 10 9.89 -13.05 -6.90
CA VAL A 10 9.39 -12.86 -8.26
C VAL A 10 10.23 -13.65 -9.26
N GLU A 11 9.58 -14.09 -10.33
CA GLU A 11 10.21 -14.69 -11.49
C GLU A 11 10.17 -13.68 -12.65
N ARG A 12 11.29 -13.53 -13.37
CA ARG A 12 11.47 -12.53 -14.45
C ARG A 12 11.08 -11.11 -14.03
N PRO A 13 11.72 -10.55 -12.98
CA PRO A 13 11.46 -9.18 -12.52
C PRO A 13 11.59 -8.15 -13.65
N GLY A 14 10.64 -7.22 -13.74
CA GLY A 14 10.66 -6.11 -14.70
C GLY A 14 10.24 -6.48 -16.13
N MET A 15 9.85 -7.73 -16.37
CA MET A 15 9.30 -8.18 -17.65
C MET A 15 7.77 -8.13 -17.64
N SER A 16 7.16 -8.07 -18.83
CA SER A 16 5.69 -8.05 -18.97
C SER A 16 5.00 -9.32 -18.47
N ASP A 17 5.73 -10.42 -18.36
CA ASP A 17 5.29 -11.72 -17.86
C ASP A 17 5.90 -12.07 -16.48
N GLU A 18 6.25 -11.03 -15.70
CA GLU A 18 6.64 -11.14 -14.30
C GLU A 18 5.59 -11.95 -13.52
N ARG A 19 6.06 -12.86 -12.64
CA ARG A 19 5.19 -13.67 -11.79
C ARG A 19 5.60 -13.55 -10.33
N ILE A 20 4.65 -13.23 -9.47
CA ILE A 20 4.80 -13.36 -8.02
C ILE A 20 4.82 -14.85 -7.66
N LEU A 21 5.81 -15.26 -6.87
CA LEU A 21 5.95 -16.61 -6.35
C LEU A 21 5.38 -16.70 -4.94
N SER A 22 5.15 -17.93 -4.46
CA SER A 22 4.67 -18.14 -3.09
C SER A 22 5.76 -17.79 -2.07
N PHE A 23 5.35 -17.43 -0.86
CA PHE A 23 6.27 -17.14 0.26
C PHE A 23 7.26 -18.29 0.52
N GLN A 24 6.85 -19.54 0.29
CA GLN A 24 7.72 -20.71 0.45
C GLN A 24 8.99 -20.63 -0.42
N ALA A 25 8.95 -19.96 -1.58
CA ALA A 25 10.11 -19.74 -2.43
C ALA A 25 11.23 -18.96 -1.72
N LEU A 26 10.91 -18.12 -0.73
CA LEU A 26 11.92 -17.44 0.10
C LEU A 26 12.68 -18.39 1.02
N SER A 27 12.12 -19.56 1.36
CA SER A 27 12.77 -20.55 2.23
C SER A 27 14.04 -21.13 1.60
N ALA A 28 14.14 -21.09 0.26
CA ALA A 28 15.32 -21.53 -0.49
C ALA A 28 16.47 -20.51 -0.45
N ARG A 29 16.26 -19.30 0.10
CA ARG A 29 17.33 -18.32 0.26
C ARG A 29 18.30 -18.73 1.36
N LYS A 30 19.59 -18.60 1.05
CA LYS A 30 20.64 -18.63 2.07
C LYS A 30 20.41 -17.49 3.07
N ARG A 31 20.63 -17.76 4.36
CA ARG A 31 20.43 -16.79 5.45
C ARG A 31 21.71 -16.08 5.88
N LYS A 32 22.87 -16.54 5.39
CA LYS A 32 24.20 -16.00 5.69
C LYS A 32 25.03 -15.95 4.40
N ASP A 33 25.96 -15.01 4.36
CA ASP A 33 26.92 -14.83 3.26
C ASP A 33 26.26 -14.65 1.88
N VAL A 34 25.12 -13.97 1.83
CA VAL A 34 24.42 -13.64 0.59
C VAL A 34 24.96 -12.32 0.03
N THR A 35 25.49 -12.38 -1.18
CA THR A 35 25.82 -11.21 -2.01
C THR A 35 24.76 -11.02 -3.07
N ALA A 36 24.73 -9.85 -3.70
CA ALA A 36 23.83 -9.61 -4.82
C ALA A 36 24.07 -10.64 -5.96
N GLU A 37 25.31 -11.09 -6.18
CA GLU A 37 25.62 -12.04 -7.25
C GLU A 37 25.24 -13.50 -6.93
N ASN A 38 25.11 -13.86 -5.65
CA ASN A 38 24.85 -15.24 -5.24
C ASN A 38 23.39 -15.50 -4.82
N ALA A 39 22.54 -14.49 -4.90
CA ALA A 39 21.12 -14.59 -4.60
C ALA A 39 20.42 -15.46 -5.65
N THR A 40 19.95 -16.64 -5.23
CA THR A 40 19.29 -17.62 -6.11
C THR A 40 17.81 -17.32 -6.38
N VAL A 41 17.20 -16.45 -5.58
CA VAL A 41 15.78 -16.08 -5.69
C VAL A 41 15.68 -14.58 -5.85
N ALA A 42 15.20 -14.13 -7.00
CA ALA A 42 14.89 -12.72 -7.24
C ALA A 42 13.69 -12.29 -6.38
N VAL A 43 13.73 -11.04 -5.90
CA VAL A 43 12.65 -10.44 -5.11
C VAL A 43 12.39 -9.03 -5.59
N LYS A 44 11.17 -8.59 -5.32
CA LYS A 44 10.72 -7.22 -5.51
C LYS A 44 10.21 -6.69 -4.17
N VAL A 45 10.53 -5.44 -3.87
CA VAL A 45 10.08 -4.75 -2.67
C VAL A 45 8.78 -4.02 -2.98
N PHE A 46 7.73 -4.30 -2.22
CA PHE A 46 6.45 -3.61 -2.32
C PHE A 46 6.25 -2.73 -1.09
N ALA A 47 6.41 -1.41 -1.25
CA ALA A 47 6.24 -0.46 -0.16
C ALA A 47 4.77 -0.08 0.03
N PHE A 48 4.33 -0.01 1.30
CA PHE A 48 2.96 0.34 1.64
C PHE A 48 2.83 1.43 2.72
N ASP A 49 3.88 1.75 3.48
CA ASP A 49 3.88 2.88 4.42
C ASP A 49 5.25 3.60 4.49
N LEU A 50 5.24 4.84 4.96
CA LEU A 50 6.41 5.67 5.19
C LEU A 50 6.31 6.31 6.59
N LEU A 51 7.22 5.91 7.47
CA LEU A 51 7.17 6.26 8.89
C LEU A 51 8.10 7.43 9.26
N PHE A 52 9.11 7.71 8.43
CA PHE A 52 10.08 8.78 8.67
C PHE A 52 10.69 9.27 7.36
N LEU A 53 10.78 10.58 7.17
CA LEU A 53 11.37 11.21 5.98
C LEU A 53 12.09 12.50 6.37
N ASP A 54 13.27 12.74 5.80
CA ASP A 54 14.05 13.99 5.93
C ASP A 54 14.20 14.55 7.36
N GLY A 55 14.49 13.67 8.32
CA GLY A 55 14.70 14.07 9.71
C GLY A 55 13.43 14.14 10.56
N ALA A 56 12.25 13.92 9.97
CA ALA A 56 10.96 14.02 10.65
C ALA A 56 10.23 12.67 10.74
N SER A 57 9.66 12.40 11.92
CA SER A 57 8.71 11.31 12.14
C SER A 57 7.37 11.63 11.47
N LEU A 58 6.79 10.65 10.80
CA LEU A 58 5.47 10.73 10.17
C LEU A 58 4.40 9.92 10.91
N ILE A 59 4.76 9.23 11.99
CA ILE A 59 3.91 8.24 12.69
C ILE A 59 2.58 8.86 13.16
N ASP A 60 2.59 10.11 13.58
CA ASP A 60 1.41 10.83 14.07
C ASP A 60 0.51 11.37 12.94
N LEU A 61 0.96 11.29 11.68
CA LEU A 61 0.15 11.69 10.53
C LEU A 61 -0.87 10.60 10.18
N PRO A 62 -2.06 10.96 9.63
CA PRO A 62 -2.98 10.00 9.04
C PRO A 62 -2.30 9.15 7.96
N PHE A 63 -2.69 7.89 7.84
CA PHE A 63 -2.13 6.97 6.84
C PHE A 63 -2.20 7.52 5.42
N GLN A 64 -3.30 8.20 5.06
CA GLN A 64 -3.45 8.82 3.74
C GLN A 64 -2.31 9.80 3.43
N GLU A 65 -1.87 10.57 4.43
CA GLU A 65 -0.77 11.52 4.23
C GLU A 65 0.59 10.86 4.18
N ARG A 66 0.80 9.81 4.98
CA ARG A 66 2.02 8.99 4.89
C ARG A 66 2.12 8.31 3.52
N ARG A 67 1.03 7.72 3.03
CA ARG A 67 0.94 7.11 1.70
C ARG A 67 1.15 8.13 0.58
N ARG A 68 0.61 9.35 0.70
CA ARG A 68 0.87 10.42 -0.26
C ARG A 68 2.34 10.84 -0.29
N GLN A 69 2.99 10.93 0.87
CA GLN A 69 4.43 11.18 0.95
C GLN A 69 5.24 10.03 0.35
N LEU A 70 4.86 8.78 0.59
CA LEU A 70 5.47 7.61 -0.04
C LEU A 70 5.38 7.70 -1.58
N ILE A 71 4.18 7.90 -2.13
CA ILE A 71 3.98 8.00 -3.59
C ILE A 71 4.79 9.13 -4.22
N ARG A 72 4.88 10.27 -3.54
CA ARG A 72 5.54 11.47 -4.08
C ARG A 72 7.07 11.37 -4.08
N ASN A 73 7.65 10.72 -3.06
CA ASN A 73 9.11 10.78 -2.82
C ASN A 73 9.87 9.55 -3.29
N PHE A 74 9.19 8.49 -3.74
CA PHE A 74 9.82 7.26 -4.20
C PHE A 74 9.49 6.96 -5.67
N VAL A 75 10.52 6.63 -6.43
CA VAL A 75 10.40 6.27 -7.85
C VAL A 75 10.32 4.76 -7.97
N ARG A 76 9.35 4.28 -8.75
CA ARG A 76 9.18 2.85 -9.04
C ARG A 76 10.30 2.36 -9.94
N ASP A 77 10.79 1.16 -9.66
CA ASP A 77 11.70 0.42 -10.52
C ASP A 77 11.03 -0.90 -10.92
N PRO A 78 10.77 -1.13 -12.22
CA PRO A 78 10.02 -2.31 -12.67
C PRO A 78 10.58 -3.65 -12.16
N ALA A 79 11.88 -3.76 -11.94
CA ALA A 79 12.52 -5.01 -11.53
C ALA A 79 12.59 -5.20 -10.01
N SER A 80 12.70 -4.12 -9.23
CA SER A 80 13.13 -4.23 -7.83
C SER A 80 12.24 -3.51 -6.81
N PHE A 81 11.45 -2.50 -7.21
CA PHE A 81 10.69 -1.69 -6.28
C PHE A 81 9.37 -1.19 -6.86
N ASP A 82 8.26 -1.47 -6.18
CA ASP A 82 6.96 -0.89 -6.51
C ASP A 82 6.19 -0.51 -5.24
N LEU A 83 5.08 0.19 -5.41
CA LEU A 83 4.11 0.44 -4.36
C LEU A 83 3.10 -0.70 -4.32
N ALA A 84 2.59 -1.02 -3.13
CA ALA A 84 1.50 -1.97 -3.01
C ALA A 84 0.25 -1.49 -3.77
N GLU A 85 -0.35 -2.39 -4.55
CA GLU A 85 -1.64 -2.14 -5.19
C GLU A 85 -2.70 -1.84 -4.12
N SER A 86 -3.52 -0.84 -4.39
CA SER A 86 -4.41 -0.27 -3.37
C SER A 86 -5.66 0.32 -4.02
N ARG A 87 -6.76 0.31 -3.26
CA ARG A 87 -8.06 0.85 -3.67
C ARG A 87 -8.64 1.67 -2.53
N ASP A 88 -9.00 2.91 -2.83
CA ASP A 88 -9.63 3.80 -1.85
C ASP A 88 -11.14 3.54 -1.83
N PHE A 89 -11.72 3.47 -0.63
CA PHE A 89 -13.15 3.35 -0.43
C PHE A 89 -13.68 4.64 0.19
N THR A 90 -14.52 5.38 -0.55
CA THR A 90 -15.28 6.51 0.00
C THR A 90 -16.62 5.98 0.51
N PRO A 91 -16.94 6.10 1.82
CA PRO A 91 -18.26 5.73 2.31
C PRO A 91 -19.33 6.57 1.61
N SER A 92 -20.37 5.94 1.04
CA SER A 92 -21.51 6.70 0.52
C SER A 92 -22.32 7.26 1.68
N MET A 93 -22.55 8.57 1.67
CA MET A 93 -23.48 9.24 2.60
C MET A 93 -24.94 8.97 2.23
N ALA A 94 -25.33 7.71 2.04
CA ALA A 94 -26.68 7.34 1.62
C ALA A 94 -27.27 6.28 2.55
N ALA A 95 -27.53 6.64 3.81
CA ALA A 95 -28.50 5.94 4.67
C ALA A 95 -28.75 6.69 5.99
N ARG A 96 -29.33 7.90 5.95
CA ARG A 96 -30.18 8.45 7.03
C ARG A 96 -31.21 9.40 6.43
N SER A 97 -32.22 8.86 5.78
CA SER A 97 -33.52 9.53 5.66
C SER A 97 -34.36 9.12 6.87
N ASP A 98 -34.12 9.75 8.02
CA ASP A 98 -35.10 9.71 9.11
C ASP A 98 -36.30 10.55 8.67
N GLY A 99 -37.46 9.90 8.59
CA GLY A 99 -38.71 10.50 8.13
C GLY A 99 -39.15 11.65 9.03
N GLY A 100 -39.19 12.85 8.47
CA GLY A 100 -39.97 13.95 9.01
C GLY A 100 -41.43 13.78 8.61
N GLY A 101 -42.30 13.45 9.56
CA GLY A 101 -43.74 13.51 9.38
C GLY A 101 -44.17 14.96 9.12
N GLU A 102 -45.04 15.16 8.13
CA GLU A 102 -45.76 16.41 7.93
C GLU A 102 -46.65 16.71 9.13
N PRO A 103 -46.64 17.92 9.72
CA PRO A 103 -47.69 18.32 10.62
C PRO A 103 -48.94 18.63 9.78
N SER A 104 -50.03 17.93 10.10
CA SER A 104 -51.39 18.20 9.65
C SER A 104 -51.80 19.63 10.02
N ASP A 105 -52.14 20.43 9.01
CA ASP A 105 -52.60 21.82 9.11
C ASP A 105 -54.07 21.88 9.62
N PRO A 106 -54.37 22.49 10.78
CA PRO A 106 -55.74 22.69 11.24
C PRO A 106 -56.13 24.16 11.07
N SER A 107 -56.72 24.52 9.93
CA SER A 107 -57.37 25.81 9.77
C SER A 107 -58.46 25.79 8.69
N MET A 108 -59.65 25.32 9.07
CA MET A 108 -60.89 25.90 8.57
C MET A 108 -61.15 27.21 9.35
N ALA A 109 -61.18 28.32 8.64
CA ALA A 109 -61.96 29.52 8.95
C ALA A 109 -62.33 30.21 7.64
#